data_AF-A0A8C5SHQ7-F1
#
_entry.id   AF-A0A8C5SHQ7-F1
#
_cell.length_a   1.000
_cell.length_b   1.000
_cell.length_c   1.000
_cell.angle_alpha   90.00
_cell.angle_beta   90.00
_cell.angle_gamma   90.00
#
_symmetry.space_group_name_H-M   'P 1'
#
loop_
_entity.id
_entity.type
_entity.pdbx_description
1 polymer ?
#
loop_
_entity_poly.entity_id
_entity_poly.type
_entity_poly.pdbx_seq_one_letter_code
_entity_poly.pdbx_strand_id
1 'polypeptide(L)'
;MSLETQKHIDFKPEIFLLGIVPEIYSKEMIYLIVNVLTAARIVFAKNWKNKKIPMEEEVIKKIMDCTEMSKLIFEIREQEDKQFHKIWDLFYQWLDNKIWK
;
A
#
# COMPACT_ATOMS: atom_id res chain seq x y z
N MET A 1 2.48 -30.41 7.30
CA MET A 1 3.26 -29.53 6.41
C MET A 1 2.31 -28.44 5.93
N SER A 2 2.21 -27.35 6.71
CA SER A 2 1.24 -26.28 6.45
C SER A 2 1.70 -25.45 5.26
N LEU A 3 0.88 -25.42 4.20
CA LEU A 3 1.01 -24.43 3.14
C LEU A 3 0.84 -23.04 3.78
N GLU A 4 1.94 -22.31 3.94
CA GLU A 4 1.86 -20.86 4.00
C GLU A 4 1.33 -20.40 2.65
N THR A 5 0.02 -20.16 2.59
CA THR A 5 -0.64 -19.59 1.42
C THR A 5 -0.05 -18.21 1.22
N GLN A 6 0.96 -18.12 0.35
CA GLN A 6 1.46 -16.85 -0.17
C GLN A 6 0.24 -16.10 -0.69
N LYS A 7 -0.18 -15.04 0.03
CA LYS A 7 -1.37 -14.26 -0.31
C LYS A 7 -1.11 -13.59 -1.66
N HIS A 8 -1.46 -14.29 -2.74
CA HIS A 8 -1.29 -13.82 -4.09
C HIS A 8 -2.36 -12.77 -4.38
N ILE A 9 -1.95 -11.53 -4.63
CA ILE A 9 -2.85 -10.51 -5.13
C ILE A 9 -2.99 -10.75 -6.62
N ASP A 10 -4.21 -10.93 -7.09
CA ASP A 10 -4.50 -10.97 -8.53
C ASP A 10 -4.09 -9.65 -9.18
N PHE A 11 -3.20 -9.69 -10.17
CA PHE A 11 -2.80 -8.52 -10.97
C PHE A 11 -3.85 -8.17 -12.04
N LYS A 12 -5.07 -7.93 -11.59
CA LYS A 12 -6.20 -7.54 -12.44
C LYS A 12 -6.21 -6.03 -12.68
N PRO A 13 -6.39 -5.55 -13.93
CA PRO A 13 -6.43 -4.12 -14.25
C PRO A 13 -7.49 -3.34 -13.47
N GLU A 14 -8.60 -3.98 -13.11
CA GLU A 14 -9.65 -3.41 -12.29
C GLU A 14 -9.12 -3.00 -10.90
N ILE A 15 -8.18 -3.78 -10.34
CA ILE A 15 -7.55 -3.47 -9.06
C ILE A 15 -6.61 -2.28 -9.23
N PHE A 16 -5.61 -2.39 -10.12
CA PHE A 16 -4.54 -1.38 -10.19
C PHE A 16 -4.93 -0.09 -10.93
N LEU A 17 -5.85 -0.13 -11.90
CA LEU A 17 -6.31 1.06 -12.63
C LEU A 17 -7.54 1.70 -11.97
N LEU A 18 -8.51 0.89 -11.56
CA LEU A 18 -9.80 1.40 -11.08
C LEU A 18 -9.92 1.39 -9.55
N GLY A 19 -9.06 0.66 -8.84
CA GLY A 19 -9.17 0.51 -7.39
C GLY A 19 -10.35 -0.37 -6.97
N ILE A 20 -10.88 -1.17 -7.89
CA ILE A 20 -11.96 -2.11 -7.62
C ILE A 20 -11.32 -3.38 -7.06
N VAL A 21 -11.31 -3.48 -5.73
CA VAL A 21 -10.71 -4.59 -5.01
C VAL A 21 -11.79 -5.61 -4.65
N PRO A 22 -11.69 -6.88 -5.05
CA PRO A 22 -12.70 -7.88 -4.73
C PRO A 22 -12.78 -8.15 -3.22
N GLU A 23 -13.99 -8.41 -2.72
CA GLU A 23 -14.28 -8.58 -1.29
C GLU A 23 -13.66 -9.86 -0.67
N ILE A 24 -12.98 -10.68 -1.48
CA ILE A 24 -12.23 -11.85 -1.01
C ILE A 24 -11.04 -11.47 -0.10
N TYR A 25 -10.57 -10.23 -0.19
CA TYR A 25 -9.48 -9.73 0.65
C TYR A 25 -10.03 -9.19 2.00
N SER A 26 -9.25 -9.32 3.07
CA SER A 26 -9.64 -8.75 4.37
C SER A 26 -9.72 -7.23 4.30
N LYS A 27 -10.47 -6.60 5.21
CA LYS A 27 -10.63 -5.14 5.26
C LYS A 27 -9.27 -4.42 5.36
N GLU A 28 -8.34 -4.98 6.13
CA GLU A 28 -6.98 -4.47 6.30
C GLU A 28 -6.19 -4.54 4.99
N MET A 29 -6.31 -5.66 4.27
CA MET A 29 -5.65 -5.85 2.99
C MET A 29 -6.22 -4.91 1.91
N ILE A 30 -7.54 -4.77 1.85
CA ILE A 30 -8.21 -3.82 0.96
C ILE A 30 -7.74 -2.40 1.26
N TYR A 31 -7.70 -2.02 2.54
CA TYR A 31 -7.21 -0.70 2.97
C TYR A 31 -5.77 -0.46 2.51
N LEU A 32 -4.87 -1.44 2.73
CA LEU A 32 -3.48 -1.35 2.32
C LEU A 32 -3.35 -1.18 0.79
N ILE A 33 -4.02 -2.05 0.01
CA ILE A 33 -4.02 -2.00 -1.46
C ILE A 33 -4.48 -0.63 -1.95
N VAL A 34 -5.60 -0.12 -1.43
CA VAL A 34 -6.16 1.17 -1.84
C VAL A 34 -5.20 2.31 -1.52
N ASN A 35 -4.57 2.32 -0.34
CA ASN A 35 -3.63 3.38 0.04
C ASN A 35 -2.35 3.35 -0.80
N VAL A 36 -1.78 2.17 -1.04
CA VAL A 36 -0.59 1.99 -1.88
C VAL A 36 -0.87 2.43 -3.32
N LEU A 37 -1.99 2.00 -3.90
CA LEU A 37 -2.40 2.41 -5.24
C LEU A 37 -2.67 3.91 -5.32
N THR A 38 -3.25 4.50 -4.28
CA THR A 38 -3.50 5.94 -4.21
C THR A 38 -2.17 6.71 -4.21
N ALA A 39 -1.19 6.29 -3.39
CA ALA A 39 0.13 6.89 -3.37
C ALA A 39 0.81 6.81 -4.75
N ALA A 40 0.80 5.64 -5.39
CA ALA A 40 1.33 5.46 -6.74
C ALA A 40 0.63 6.39 -7.74
N ARG A 41 -0.70 6.41 -7.79
CA ARG A 41 -1.47 7.28 -8.69
C ARG A 41 -1.14 8.75 -8.48
N ILE A 42 -0.94 9.21 -7.24
CA ILE A 42 -0.52 10.58 -6.96
C ILE A 42 0.84 10.87 -7.57
N VAL A 43 1.83 9.98 -7.43
CA VAL A 43 3.17 10.17 -8.02
C VAL A 43 3.10 10.25 -9.53
N PHE A 44 2.38 9.33 -10.18
CA PHE A 44 2.19 9.32 -11.63
C PHE A 44 1.42 10.55 -12.11
N ALA A 45 0.32 10.91 -11.44
CA ALA A 45 -0.47 12.10 -11.78
C ALA A 45 0.33 13.39 -11.59
N LYS A 46 1.19 13.49 -10.57
CA LYS A 46 2.09 14.66 -10.41
C LYS A 46 3.12 14.75 -11.55
N ASN A 47 3.58 13.61 -12.05
CA ASN A 47 4.59 13.52 -13.10
C ASN A 47 4.00 13.37 -14.52
N TRP A 48 2.70 13.58 -14.71
CA TRP A 48 2.01 13.27 -15.96
C TRP A 48 2.55 13.97 -17.22
N LYS A 49 3.19 15.14 -17.06
CA LYS A 49 3.84 15.88 -18.17
C LYS A 49 5.30 15.49 -18.37
N ASN A 50 5.89 14.74 -17.45
CA ASN A 50 7.27 14.30 -17.53
C ASN A 50 7.34 13.13 -18.52
N LYS A 51 8.34 13.14 -19.41
CA LYS A 51 8.58 12.02 -20.33
C LYS A 51 9.16 10.80 -19.63
N LYS A 52 9.72 10.98 -18.42
CA LYS A 52 10.28 9.90 -17.60
C LYS A 52 9.18 9.33 -16.71
N ILE A 53 9.14 8.00 -16.64
CA ILE A 53 8.34 7.27 -15.66
C ILE A 53 8.94 7.53 -14.27
N PRO A 54 8.12 7.80 -13.24
CA PRO A 54 8.60 7.93 -11.87
C PRO A 54 9.39 6.69 -11.43
N MET A 55 10.45 6.90 -10.67
CA MET A 55 11.23 5.82 -10.09
C MET A 55 10.42 5.12 -8.98
N GLU A 56 10.75 3.87 -8.71
CA GLU A 56 10.07 3.10 -7.68
C GLU A 56 10.24 3.74 -6.30
N GLU A 57 11.42 4.30 -6.02
CA GLU A 57 11.75 5.02 -4.79
C GLU A 57 10.84 6.24 -4.57
N GLU A 58 10.41 6.92 -5.64
CA GLU A 58 9.47 8.03 -5.53
C GLU A 58 8.08 7.56 -5.09
N VAL A 59 7.66 6.38 -5.57
CA VAL A 59 6.41 5.74 -5.13
C VAL A 59 6.52 5.25 -3.69
N ILE A 60 7.61 4.57 -3.34
CA ILE A 60 7.86 4.09 -1.96
C ILE A 60 7.85 5.27 -0.97
N LYS A 61 8.56 6.35 -1.31
CA LYS A 61 8.55 7.57 -0.50
C LYS A 61 7.14 8.11 -0.33
N LYS A 62 6.32 8.09 -1.38
CA LYS A 62 4.94 8.56 -1.28
C LYS A 62 4.07 7.65 -0.41
N ILE A 63 4.29 6.34 -0.45
CA ILE A 63 3.60 5.38 0.45
C ILE A 63 3.99 5.65 1.90
N MET A 64 5.27 5.93 2.18
CA MET A 64 5.74 6.31 3.52
C MET A 64 5.03 7.58 4.02
N ASP A 65 4.97 8.66 3.22
CA ASP A 65 4.22 9.88 3.57
C ASP A 65 2.75 9.55 3.92
N CYS A 66 2.11 8.68 3.13
CA CYS A 66 0.72 8.26 3.37
C CYS A 66 0.58 7.42 4.64
N THR A 67 1.58 6.62 4.97
CA THR A 67 1.61 5.80 6.19
C THR A 67 1.71 6.67 7.44
N GLU A 68 2.57 7.70 7.42
CA GLU A 68 2.67 8.68 8.51
C GLU A 68 1.36 9.44 8.72
N MET A 69 0.73 9.89 7.64
CA MET A 69 -0.58 10.54 7.70
C MET A 69 -1.67 9.58 8.20
N SER A 70 -1.62 8.31 7.79
CA SER A 70 -2.54 7.27 8.28
C SER A 70 -2.38 7.12 9.79
N LYS A 71 -1.16 7.02 10.30
CA LYS A 71 -0.87 6.93 11.75
C LYS A 71 -1.50 8.07 12.53
N LEU A 72 -1.31 9.32 12.10
CA LEU A 72 -1.93 10.49 12.74
C LEU A 72 -3.46 10.42 12.75
N ILE A 73 -4.08 9.91 11.67
CA ILE A 73 -5.53 9.72 11.62
C ILE A 73 -6.00 8.65 12.61
N PHE A 74 -5.26 7.56 12.77
CA PHE A 74 -5.57 6.52 13.77
C PHE A 74 -5.50 7.09 15.19
N GLU A 75 -4.45 7.86 15.49
CA GLU A 75 -4.26 8.54 16.79
C GLU A 75 -5.41 9.51 17.10
N ILE A 76 -5.78 10.37 16.14
CA ILE A 76 -6.90 11.34 16.29
C ILE A 76 -8.24 10.63 16.53
N ARG A 77 -8.44 9.46 15.93
CA ARG A 77 -9.68 8.69 16.05
C ARG A 77 -9.72 7.82 17.30
N GLU A 78 -8.72 7.89 18.17
CA GLU A 78 -8.53 7.01 19.33
C GLU A 78 -8.66 5.53 18.95
N GLN A 79 -8.26 5.18 17.73
CA GLN A 79 -8.26 3.81 17.25
C GLN A 79 -7.00 3.11 17.74
N GLU A 80 -7.12 1.85 18.20
CA GLU A 80 -5.98 1.10 18.75
C GLU A 80 -4.80 1.06 17.77
N ASP A 81 -3.58 1.31 18.27
CA ASP A 81 -2.31 1.12 17.53
C ASP A 81 -2.23 -0.26 16.85
N LYS A 82 -2.88 -1.26 17.45
CA LYS A 82 -2.98 -2.62 16.90
C LYS A 82 -3.62 -2.65 15.51
N GLN A 83 -4.56 -1.75 15.19
CA GLN A 83 -5.18 -1.69 13.86
C GLN A 83 -4.22 -1.11 12.81
N PHE A 84 -3.47 -0.06 13.16
CA PHE A 84 -2.44 0.49 12.29
C PHE A 84 -1.39 -0.57 11.94
N HIS A 85 -0.88 -1.27 12.96
CA HIS A 85 0.11 -2.34 12.76
C HIS A 85 -0.46 -3.48 11.90
N LYS A 86 -1.69 -3.94 12.14
CA LYS A 86 -2.32 -4.99 11.31
C LYS A 86 -2.37 -4.65 9.81
N ILE A 87 -2.44 -3.37 9.47
CA ILE A 87 -2.53 -2.89 8.08
C ILE A 87 -1.15 -2.70 7.47
N TRP A 88 -0.27 -1.95 8.15
CA TRP A 88 0.98 -1.46 7.54
C TRP A 88 2.17 -2.39 7.74
N ASP A 89 2.11 -3.36 8.66
CA ASP A 89 3.22 -4.27 8.93
C ASP A 89 3.61 -5.09 7.69
N LEU A 90 2.63 -5.48 6.85
CA LEU A 90 2.90 -6.15 5.58
C LEU A 90 3.75 -5.29 4.62
N PHE A 91 3.52 -3.98 4.59
CA PHE A 91 4.31 -3.06 3.77
C PHE A 91 5.73 -2.90 4.32
N TYR A 92 5.88 -2.75 5.63
CA TYR A 92 7.21 -2.66 6.25
C TYR A 92 8.02 -3.95 6.08
N GLN A 93 7.40 -5.11 6.28
CA GLN A 93 8.04 -6.40 6.00
C GLN A 93 8.49 -6.52 4.54
N TRP A 94 7.68 -6.06 3.59
CA TRP A 94 8.06 -6.02 2.18
C TRP A 94 9.24 -5.06 1.93
N LEU A 95 9.20 -3.87 2.53
CA LEU A 95 10.22 -2.85 2.38
C LEU A 95 11.57 -3.32 2.93
N ASP A 96 11.59 -3.91 4.12
CA ASP A 96 12.80 -4.49 4.73
C ASP A 96 13.39 -5.59 3.83
N ASN A 97 12.54 -6.50 3.34
CA ASN A 97 12.98 -7.55 2.41
C ASN A 97 13.52 -7.00 1.08
N LYS A 98 13.13 -5.80 0.68
CA LYS A 98 13.61 -5.14 -0.53
C LYS A 98 14.94 -4.40 -0.30
N ILE A 99 15.13 -3.82 0.89
CA ILE A 99 16.37 -3.10 1.24
C ILE A 99 17.54 -4.07 1.44
N TRP A 100 17.28 -5.26 1.99
CA TRP A 100 18.30 -6.26 2.30
C TRP A 100 18.46 -7.37 1.25
N LYS A 101 17.97 -7.13 0.02
CA LYS A 101 18.19 -7.97 -1.17
C LYS A 101 19.00 -7.20 -2.21
#